data_AF-A0A0F0HLK2-F1
#
_entry.id   AF-A0A0F0HLK2-F1
#
_cell.length_a   1.000
_cell.length_b   1.000
_cell.length_c   1.000
_cell.angle_alpha   90.00
_cell.angle_beta   90.00
_cell.angle_gamma   90.00
#
_symmetry.space_group_name_H-M   'P 1'
#
loop_
_entity.id
_entity.type
_entity.pdbx_description
1 polymer ?
#
loop_
_entity_poly.entity_id
_entity_poly.type
_entity_poly.pdbx_seq_one_letter_code
_entity_poly.pdbx_strand_id
1 'polypeptide(L)'
;MAEQFDVEPLGDHDYLVRAHLSEEVIESRFQASPAVLAELRLPPAEEQRVVREAALFLAERQPVIDFPQMVDLDDLVAVYDDFLSELGRRLPPR
;
A
#
# COMPACT_ATOMS: atom_id res chain seq x y z
N MET A 1 6.25 16.53 -7.53
CA MET A 1 4.93 16.94 -7.01
C MET A 1 4.53 15.82 -6.08
N ALA A 2 4.16 16.10 -4.82
CA ALA A 2 3.85 15.03 -3.89
C ALA A 2 2.49 14.46 -4.28
N GLU A 3 2.47 13.23 -4.80
CA GLU A 3 1.24 12.46 -4.96
C GLU A 3 0.60 12.34 -3.57
N GLN A 4 -0.56 12.97 -3.41
CA GLN A 4 -1.31 12.89 -2.16
C GLN A 4 -2.11 11.60 -2.21
N PHE A 5 -1.65 10.62 -1.44
CA PHE A 5 -2.39 9.40 -1.16
C PHE A 5 -3.15 9.57 0.14
N ASP A 6 -4.48 9.51 0.05
CA ASP A 6 -5.38 9.41 1.19
C ASP A 6 -5.70 7.94 1.42
N VAL A 7 -5.56 7.47 2.65
CA VAL A 7 -5.78 6.07 3.02
C VAL A 7 -6.88 6.03 4.05
N GLU A 8 -7.99 5.39 3.71
CA GLU A 8 -9.16 5.28 4.56
C GLU A 8 -9.44 3.80 4.91
N PRO A 9 -9.63 3.46 6.18
CA PRO A 9 -10.02 2.11 6.57
C PRO A 9 -11.45 1.83 6.14
N LEU A 10 -11.67 0.74 5.40
CA LEU A 10 -12.99 0.26 5.00
C LEU A 10 -13.47 -0.92 5.87
N GLY A 11 -12.55 -1.68 6.47
CA GLY A 11 -12.86 -2.84 7.29
C GLY A 11 -11.63 -3.42 7.97
N ASP A 12 -11.73 -4.67 8.44
CA ASP A 12 -10.59 -5.43 8.94
C ASP A 12 -9.61 -5.68 7.79
N HIS A 13 -8.41 -5.11 7.90
CA HIS A 13 -7.34 -5.22 6.90
C HIS A 13 -7.68 -4.68 5.50
N ASP A 14 -8.81 -4.01 5.34
CA ASP A 14 -9.29 -3.44 4.10
C ASP A 14 -9.17 -1.92 4.12
N TYR A 15 -8.51 -1.37 3.11
CA TYR A 15 -8.21 0.06 3.01
C TYR A 15 -8.53 0.58 1.62
N LEU A 16 -9.06 1.79 1.55
CA LEU A 16 -9.23 2.52 0.30
C LEU A 16 -8.12 3.54 0.17
N VAL A 17 -7.35 3.42 -0.90
CA VAL A 17 -6.32 4.39 -1.26
C VAL A 17 -6.89 5.28 -2.36
N ARG A 18 -6.94 6.58 -2.08
CA ARG A 18 -7.31 7.62 -3.04
C ARG A 18 -6.06 8.37 -3.43
N ALA A 19 -5.68 8.25 -4.69
CA ALA A 19 -4.54 8.94 -5.24
C ALA A 19 -5.03 10.18 -6.00
N HIS A 20 -4.66 11.35 -5.50
CA HIS A 20 -5.03 12.63 -6.11
C HIS A 20 -4.01 13.01 -7.18
N LEU A 21 -4.36 12.77 -8.45
CA LEU A 21 -3.62 13.25 -9.62
C LEU A 21 -4.12 14.64 -9.98
N SER A 22 -3.35 15.36 -10.81
CA SER A 22 -3.68 16.76 -11.17
C SER A 22 -4.99 16.90 -11.94
N GLU A 23 -5.43 15.83 -12.62
CA GLU A 23 -6.60 15.84 -13.51
C GLU A 23 -7.73 14.90 -13.03
N GLU A 24 -7.45 13.98 -12.10
CA GLU A 24 -8.38 12.92 -11.70
C GLU A 24 -7.99 12.30 -10.34
N VAL A 25 -8.95 11.62 -9.71
CA VAL A 25 -8.73 10.87 -8.46
C VAL A 25 -8.94 9.39 -8.75
N ILE A 26 -7.92 8.59 -8.49
CA ILE A 26 -7.97 7.14 -8.66
C ILE A 26 -8.20 6.51 -7.30
N GLU A 27 -9.22 5.66 -7.23
CA GLU A 27 -9.56 4.91 -6.03
C GLU A 27 -9.17 3.44 -6.23
N SER A 28 -8.28 2.95 -5.37
CA SER A 28 -7.84 1.56 -5.36
C SER A 28 -8.03 0.97 -3.97
N ARG A 29 -8.60 -0.22 -3.90
CA ARG A 29 -8.76 -0.94 -2.65
C ARG A 29 -7.51 -1.77 -2.38
N PHE A 30 -6.93 -1.60 -1.21
CA PHE A 30 -5.77 -2.35 -0.75
C PHE A 30 -6.17 -3.26 0.41
N GLN A 31 -5.81 -4.53 0.31
CA GLN A 31 -6.01 -5.52 1.35
C GLN A 31 -4.67 -5.84 2.01
N ALA A 32 -4.54 -5.47 3.29
CA ALA A 32 -3.36 -5.74 4.09
C ALA A 32 -3.36 -7.20 4.56
N SER A 33 -2.72 -8.09 3.79
CA SER A 33 -2.62 -9.50 4.18
C SER A 33 -2.01 -9.65 5.59
N PRO A 34 -2.70 -10.33 6.53
CA PRO A 34 -2.18 -10.56 7.88
C PRO A 34 -0.85 -11.31 7.89
N ALA A 35 -0.60 -12.15 6.87
CA ALA A 35 0.68 -12.84 6.71
C ALA A 35 1.82 -11.84 6.45
N VAL A 36 1.60 -10.87 5.56
CA VAL A 36 2.57 -9.81 5.26
C VAL A 36 2.82 -8.92 6.48
N LEU A 37 1.77 -8.56 7.21
CA LEU A 37 1.89 -7.78 8.45
C LEU A 37 2.68 -8.54 9.53
N ALA A 38 2.47 -9.86 9.65
CA ALA A 38 3.21 -10.72 10.57
C ALA A 38 4.70 -10.83 10.19
N GLU A 39 5.02 -10.95 8.90
CA GLU A 39 6.40 -10.95 8.39
C GLU A 39 7.12 -9.62 8.71
N LEU A 40 6.43 -8.49 8.51
CA LEU A 40 6.94 -7.16 8.86
C LEU A 40 7.00 -6.93 10.37
N ARG A 41 6.35 -7.78 11.19
CA ARG A 41 6.20 -7.66 12.65
C ARG A 41 5.68 -6.30 13.08
N LEU A 42 4.82 -5.70 12.26
CA LEU A 42 4.28 -4.37 12.50
C LEU A 42 2.99 -4.47 13.33
N PRO A 43 2.74 -3.51 14.25
CA PRO A 43 1.50 -3.47 15.00
C PRO A 43 0.34 -3.04 14.08
N PRO A 44 -0.92 -3.40 14.42
CA PRO A 44 -2.10 -3.02 13.66
C PRO A 44 -2.24 -1.49 13.43
N ALA A 45 -1.73 -0.69 14.37
CA ALA A 45 -1.72 0.76 14.28
C ALA A 45 -0.87 1.30 13.11
N GLU A 46 0.07 0.51 12.58
CA GLU A 46 0.91 0.86 11.43
C GLU A 46 0.34 0.31 10.11
N GLU A 47 -0.74 -0.48 10.11
CA GLU A 47 -1.32 -1.09 8.89
C GLU A 47 -1.68 -0.04 7.84
N GLN A 48 -2.33 1.06 8.23
CA GLN A 48 -2.63 2.17 7.32
C GLN A 48 -1.37 2.75 6.68
N ARG A 49 -0.27 2.77 7.43
CA ARG A 49 1.01 3.27 6.94
C ARG A 49 1.66 2.26 6.00
N VAL A 50 1.58 0.96 6.28
CA VAL A 50 1.99 -0.11 5.36
C VAL A 50 1.26 0.04 4.03
N VAL A 51 -0.06 0.21 4.05
CA VAL A 51 -0.85 0.40 2.83
C VAL A 51 -0.45 1.66 2.08
N ARG A 52 -0.24 2.78 2.77
CA ARG A 52 0.25 4.03 2.16
C ARG A 52 1.59 3.82 1.46
N GLU A 53 2.56 3.19 2.14
CA GLU A 53 3.88 2.92 1.58
C GLU A 53 3.82 1.89 0.44
N ALA A 54 2.90 0.92 0.50
CA ALA A 54 2.66 -0.03 -0.58
C ALA A 54 2.11 0.65 -1.83
N ALA A 55 1.17 1.59 -1.67
CA ALA A 55 0.68 2.41 -2.78
C ALA A 55 1.79 3.27 -3.39
N LEU A 56 2.64 3.89 -2.57
CA LEU A 56 3.82 4.63 -3.04
C LEU A 56 4.80 3.72 -3.81
N PHE A 57 5.07 2.53 -3.28
CA PHE A 57 5.92 1.53 -3.92
C PHE A 57 5.39 1.11 -5.30
N LEU A 58 4.08 0.97 -5.43
CA LEU A 58 3.43 0.63 -6.70
C LEU A 58 3.48 1.83 -7.67
N ALA A 59 3.25 3.05 -7.18
CA ALA A 59 3.30 4.29 -7.98
C ALA A 59 4.68 4.56 -8.57
N GLU A 60 5.74 4.16 -7.87
CA GLU A 60 7.11 4.23 -8.37
C GLU A 60 7.39 3.26 -9.53
N ARG A 61 6.60 2.20 -9.67
CA ARG A 61 6.79 1.14 -10.68
C ARG A 61 5.86 1.27 -11.86
N GLN A 62 4.63 1.72 -11.62
CA GLN A 62 3.61 1.90 -12.63
C GLN A 62 2.79 3.14 -12.34
N PRO A 63 2.27 3.82 -13.38
CA PRO A 63 1.47 5.01 -13.17
C PRO A 63 0.19 4.65 -12.39
N VAL A 64 -0.23 5.56 -11.52
CA VAL A 64 -1.39 5.40 -10.64
C VAL A 64 -2.68 5.08 -11.42
N ILE A 65 -2.83 5.62 -12.63
CA ILE A 65 -3.98 5.34 -13.51
C ILE A 65 -4.09 3.87 -13.92
N ASP A 66 -2.98 3.13 -13.87
CA ASP A 66 -2.91 1.69 -14.15
C ASP A 66 -2.97 0.86 -12.86
N PHE A 67 -3.30 1.48 -11.72
CA PHE A 67 -3.47 0.74 -10.48
C PHE A 67 -4.64 -0.24 -10.62
N PRO A 68 -4.49 -1.47 -10.08
CA PRO A 68 -5.61 -2.38 -9.96
C PRO A 68 -6.71 -1.77 -9.07
N GLN A 69 -7.97 -2.11 -9.37
CA GLN A 69 -9.10 -1.75 -8.51
C GLN A 69 -8.98 -2.40 -7.12
N MET A 70 -8.36 -3.57 -7.06
CA MET A 70 -8.10 -4.32 -5.83
C MET A 70 -6.65 -4.81 -5.85
N VAL A 71 -5.91 -4.51 -4.79
CA VAL A 71 -4.50 -4.85 -4.61
C VAL A 71 -4.37 -5.61 -3.29
N ASP A 72 -3.96 -6.87 -3.34
CA ASP A 72 -3.57 -7.61 -2.15
C ASP A 72 -2.06 -7.45 -1.92
N LEU A 73 -1.67 -7.19 -0.67
CA LEU A 73 -0.25 -7.16 -0.30
C LEU A 73 0.43 -8.52 -0.54
N ASP A 74 -0.28 -9.64 -0.44
CA ASP A 74 0.24 -10.97 -0.75
C ASP A 74 0.59 -11.10 -2.24
N ASP A 75 -0.27 -10.58 -3.11
CA ASP A 75 0.01 -10.50 -4.56
C ASP A 75 1.22 -9.61 -4.85
N LEU A 76 1.36 -8.49 -4.13
CA LEU A 76 2.55 -7.64 -4.27
C LEU A 76 3.82 -8.37 -3.84
N VAL A 77 3.79 -9.17 -2.78
CA VAL A 77 4.94 -10.01 -2.37
C VAL A 77 5.24 -11.07 -3.44
N ALA A 78 4.21 -11.68 -4.02
CA ALA A 78 4.37 -12.69 -5.06
C ALA A 78 4.91 -12.12 -6.39
N VAL A 79 4.56 -10.88 -6.71
CA VAL A 79 4.98 -10.19 -7.94
C VAL A 79 6.32 -9.47 -7.77
N TYR A 80 6.59 -8.93 -6.59
CA TYR A 80 7.78 -8.12 -6.30
C TYR A 80 8.57 -8.67 -5.11
N ASP A 81 9.65 -9.39 -5.41
CA ASP A 81 10.53 -9.98 -4.39
C ASP A 81 11.12 -8.95 -3.41
N ASP A 82 11.34 -7.72 -3.87
CA ASP A 82 11.90 -6.62 -3.07
C ASP A 82 10.88 -5.86 -2.22
N PHE A 83 9.58 -6.14 -2.34
CA PHE A 83 8.52 -5.40 -1.67
C PHE A 83 8.66 -5.36 -0.15
N LEU A 84 8.82 -6.52 0.50
CA LEU A 84 8.99 -6.61 1.96
C LEU A 84 10.25 -5.90 2.44
N SER A 85 11.34 -6.04 1.68
CA SER A 85 12.62 -5.40 2.00
C SER A 85 12.49 -3.88 1.92
N GLU A 86 11.80 -3.37 0.91
CA GLU A 86 11.60 -1.94 0.74
C GLU A 86 10.65 -1.36 1.79
N LEU A 87 9.53 -2.05 2.08
CA LEU A 87 8.65 -1.68 3.17
C LEU A 87 9.37 -1.64 4.51
N GLY A 88 10.19 -2.64 4.83
CA GLY A 88 11.00 -2.65 6.06
C GLY A 88 12.02 -1.51 6.14
N ARG A 89 12.50 -1.01 4.99
CA ARG A 89 13.39 0.18 4.95
C ARG A 89 12.63 1.48 5.15
N ARG A 90 11.41 1.59 4.61
CA ARG A 90 10.54 2.78 4.72
C ARG A 90 9.83 2.86 6.07
N LEU A 91 9.56 1.71 6.68
CA LEU A 91 8.87 1.54 7.96
C LEU A 91 9.82 0.90 8.97
N PRO A 92 10.83 1.64 9.48
CA PRO A 92 11.72 1.10 10.48
C PRO A 92 10.91 0.71 11.73
N PRO A 93 11.12 -0.49 12.29
CA PRO A 93 10.47 -0.89 13.54
C PRO A 93 10.88 0.10 14.63
N ARG A 94 9.89 0.72 15.27
CA ARG A 94 10.12 1.70 16.34
C ARG A 94 10.38 1.06 17.69
#